data_AF-A0AAE3XCB5-F1
#
_entry.id   AF-A0AAE3XCB5-F1
#
_cell.length_a   1.000
_cell.length_b   1.000
_cell.length_c   1.000
_cell.angle_alpha   90.00
_cell.angle_beta   90.00
_cell.angle_gamma   90.00
#
_symmetry.space_group_name_H-M   'P 1'
#
loop_
_entity.id
_entity.type
_entity.pdbx_description
1 polymer ?
#
loop_
_entity_poly.entity_id
_entity_poly.type
_entity_poly.pdbx_seq_one_letter_code
_entity_poly.pdbx_strand_id
1 'polypeptide(L)'
;MTEPTGLYPLLTDTTAIYDHWTPIVSGQAEPDPVRARLIASVQRALDAGFTYDTHVDQAARHDLADLLTPELLARNNPDGVGVRGGLFGYEVYFARKVIEERAARERRDAAHARLAPEAGRNYGTLYIQRKRMTGCTVTSISGTALSFTGKRGSVTYTFSLTAEQLEGLLRDAQVRKAQAAAKRTRAA
;
A
#
# COMPACT_ATOMS: atom_id res chain seq x y z
N MET A 1 -15.36 -13.10 -17.03
CA MET A 1 -13.95 -12.95 -17.45
C MET A 1 -13.63 -14.12 -18.34
N THR A 2 -13.17 -13.88 -19.57
CA THR A 2 -12.65 -14.94 -20.44
C THR A 2 -11.41 -15.54 -19.78
N GLU A 3 -11.34 -16.86 -19.62
CA GLU A 3 -10.14 -17.47 -19.06
C GLU A 3 -8.96 -17.23 -20.00
N PRO A 4 -7.80 -16.77 -19.49
CA PRO A 4 -6.61 -16.58 -20.30
C PRO A 4 -6.21 -17.91 -20.93
N THR A 5 -6.02 -17.90 -22.24
CA THR A 5 -5.54 -19.06 -23.00
C THR A 5 -4.02 -18.95 -23.12
N GLY A 6 -3.26 -19.82 -22.45
CA GLY A 6 -1.79 -19.86 -22.54
C GLY A 6 -1.09 -20.14 -21.19
N LEU A 7 0.18 -20.54 -21.24
CA LEU A 7 1.00 -20.84 -20.05
C LEU A 7 1.34 -19.56 -19.24
N TYR A 8 1.75 -19.73 -17.98
CA TYR A 8 2.20 -18.62 -17.15
C TYR A 8 3.46 -17.96 -17.77
N PRO A 9 3.43 -16.65 -18.09
CA PRO A 9 4.54 -15.95 -18.74
C PRO A 9 5.64 -15.61 -17.72
N LEU A 10 6.28 -16.64 -17.15
CA LEU A 10 7.32 -16.49 -16.13
C LEU A 10 8.50 -15.69 -16.68
N LEU A 11 8.79 -14.57 -16.01
CA LEU A 11 9.89 -13.67 -16.37
C LEU A 11 11.25 -14.32 -16.08
N THR A 12 12.32 -13.81 -16.68
CA THR A 12 13.63 -14.49 -16.73
C THR A 12 14.51 -14.26 -15.51
N ASP A 13 14.33 -13.13 -14.84
CA ASP A 13 15.16 -12.68 -13.71
C ASP A 13 14.40 -11.67 -12.83
N THR A 14 15.00 -11.31 -11.71
CA THR A 14 14.41 -10.40 -10.72
C THR A 14 14.27 -8.97 -11.24
N THR A 15 15.14 -8.52 -12.15
CA THR A 15 15.06 -7.19 -12.77
C THR A 15 13.85 -7.11 -13.69
N ALA A 16 13.67 -8.10 -14.57
CA ALA A 16 12.51 -8.19 -15.45
C ALA A 16 11.20 -8.24 -14.65
N ILE A 17 11.17 -8.97 -13.54
CA ILE A 17 10.03 -8.99 -12.60
C ILE A 17 9.79 -7.60 -12.02
N TYR A 18 10.81 -6.97 -11.47
CA TYR A 18 10.70 -5.65 -10.85
C TYR A 18 10.16 -4.60 -11.85
N ASP A 19 10.76 -4.54 -13.04
CA ASP A 19 10.41 -3.57 -14.08
C ASP A 19 8.99 -3.79 -14.60
N HIS A 20 8.55 -5.05 -14.71
CA HIS A 20 7.20 -5.38 -15.17
C HIS A 20 6.14 -5.07 -14.10
N TRP A 21 6.38 -5.44 -12.85
CA TRP A 21 5.38 -5.33 -11.79
C TRP A 21 5.29 -3.93 -11.17
N THR A 22 6.37 -3.14 -11.18
CA THR A 22 6.37 -1.82 -10.54
C THR A 22 5.29 -0.87 -11.11
N PRO A 23 5.10 -0.74 -12.45
CA PRO A 23 4.01 0.04 -13.03
C PRO A 23 2.62 -0.50 -12.68
N ILE A 24 2.46 -1.82 -12.52
CA ILE A 24 1.17 -2.44 -12.15
C ILE A 24 0.83 -2.12 -10.69
N VAL A 25 1.81 -2.25 -9.78
CA VAL A 25 1.66 -1.89 -8.37
C VAL A 25 1.33 -0.39 -8.23
N SER A 26 2.05 0.47 -8.95
CA SER A 26 1.82 1.92 -8.92
C SER A 26 0.51 2.35 -9.60
N GLY A 27 -0.20 1.43 -10.28
CA GLY A 27 -1.45 1.71 -10.99
C GLY A 27 -1.24 2.46 -12.30
N GLN A 28 -0.01 2.47 -12.83
CA GLN A 28 0.34 3.07 -14.13
C GLN A 28 0.11 2.09 -15.29
N ALA A 29 -0.06 0.80 -15.01
CA ALA A 29 -0.37 -0.24 -15.98
C ALA A 29 -1.37 -1.25 -15.40
N GLU A 30 -2.11 -1.92 -16.28
CA GLU A 30 -2.97 -3.04 -15.91
C GLU A 30 -2.22 -4.38 -16.07
N PRO A 31 -2.46 -5.37 -15.19
CA PRO A 31 -1.91 -6.70 -15.37
C PRO A 31 -2.52 -7.36 -16.61
N ASP A 32 -1.72 -8.15 -17.31
CA ASP A 32 -2.26 -9.04 -18.34
C ASP A 32 -3.24 -10.08 -17.74
N PRO A 33 -4.08 -10.74 -18.55
CA PRO A 33 -5.08 -11.69 -18.05
C PRO A 33 -4.53 -12.84 -17.19
N VAL A 34 -3.30 -13.31 -17.45
CA VAL A 34 -2.68 -14.38 -16.66
C VAL A 34 -2.21 -13.86 -15.30
N ARG A 35 -1.56 -12.68 -15.28
CA ARG A 35 -1.18 -12.02 -14.02
C ARG A 35 -2.37 -11.55 -13.20
N ALA A 36 -3.48 -11.21 -13.85
CA ALA A 36 -4.75 -10.94 -13.17
C ALA A 36 -5.27 -12.20 -12.43
N ARG A 37 -5.13 -13.41 -13.01
CA ARG A 37 -5.41 -14.67 -12.28
C ARG A 37 -4.49 -14.83 -11.07
N LEU A 38 -3.19 -14.53 -11.18
CA LEU A 38 -2.28 -14.57 -10.03
C LEU A 38 -2.71 -13.61 -8.92
N ILE A 39 -3.03 -12.36 -9.25
CA ILE A 39 -3.51 -11.39 -8.26
C ILE A 39 -4.79 -11.91 -7.59
N ALA A 40 -5.75 -12.44 -8.36
CA ALA A 40 -6.98 -13.01 -7.81
C ALA A 40 -6.72 -14.24 -6.93
N SER A 41 -5.73 -15.06 -7.28
CA SER A 41 -5.30 -16.21 -6.51
C SER A 41 -4.71 -15.82 -5.15
N VAL A 42 -3.80 -14.85 -5.16
CA VAL A 42 -3.19 -14.28 -3.95
C VAL A 42 -4.27 -13.64 -3.08
N GLN A 43 -5.24 -12.92 -3.67
CA GLN A 43 -6.36 -12.37 -2.91
C GLN A 43 -7.16 -13.46 -2.19
N ARG A 44 -7.54 -14.55 -2.89
CA ARG A 44 -8.24 -15.68 -2.26
C ARG A 44 -7.44 -16.31 -1.11
N ALA A 45 -6.12 -16.41 -1.27
CA ALA A 45 -5.25 -16.93 -0.22
C ALA A 45 -5.24 -16.02 1.02
N LEU A 46 -5.16 -14.70 0.82
CA LEU A 46 -5.24 -13.72 1.91
C LEU A 46 -6.62 -13.74 2.59
N ASP A 47 -7.70 -13.84 1.82
CA ASP A 47 -9.08 -13.91 2.32
C ASP A 47 -9.33 -15.20 3.14
N ALA A 48 -8.64 -16.29 2.79
CA ALA A 48 -8.62 -17.54 3.56
C ALA A 48 -7.79 -17.45 4.86
N GLY A 49 -7.16 -16.30 5.13
CA GLY A 49 -6.39 -16.05 6.35
C GLY A 49 -4.93 -16.48 6.31
N PHE A 50 -4.37 -16.79 5.12
CA PHE A 50 -2.94 -17.09 5.02
C PHE A 50 -2.10 -15.82 5.24
N THR A 51 -1.28 -15.82 6.29
CA THR A 51 -0.42 -14.69 6.67
C THR A 51 1.05 -14.88 6.29
N TYR A 52 1.51 -16.12 6.15
CA TYR A 52 2.87 -16.46 5.77
C TYR A 52 3.04 -16.52 4.26
N ASP A 53 4.08 -15.87 3.74
CA ASP A 53 4.37 -15.83 2.30
C ASP A 53 4.51 -17.23 1.67
N THR A 54 4.99 -18.21 2.43
CA THR A 54 5.10 -19.60 1.98
C THR A 54 3.74 -20.24 1.72
N HIS A 55 2.73 -19.97 2.55
CA HIS A 55 1.38 -20.49 2.36
C HIS A 55 0.67 -19.79 1.20
N VAL A 56 0.91 -18.48 1.03
CA VAL A 56 0.37 -17.71 -0.09
C VAL A 56 0.98 -18.19 -1.42
N ASP A 57 2.31 -18.40 -1.48
CA ASP A 57 2.99 -18.96 -2.66
C ASP A 57 2.46 -20.36 -2.99
N GLN A 58 2.34 -21.24 -1.99
CA GLN A 58 1.81 -22.59 -2.19
C GLN A 58 0.36 -22.58 -2.71
N ALA A 59 -0.50 -21.74 -2.13
CA ALA A 59 -1.88 -21.58 -2.58
C ALA A 59 -1.94 -21.06 -4.02
N ALA A 60 -1.12 -20.07 -4.36
CA ALA A 60 -1.04 -19.51 -5.71
C ALA A 60 -0.55 -20.54 -6.74
N ARG A 61 0.46 -21.36 -6.40
CA ARG A 61 0.93 -22.44 -7.27
C ARG A 61 -0.14 -23.50 -7.51
N HIS A 62 -0.87 -23.88 -6.46
CA HIS A 62 -1.95 -24.86 -6.57
C HIS A 62 -3.07 -24.36 -7.48
N ASP A 63 -3.48 -23.10 -7.30
CA ASP A 63 -4.58 -22.49 -8.04
C ASP A 63 -4.24 -22.15 -9.51
N LEU A 64 -2.95 -22.04 -9.84
CA LEU A 64 -2.45 -21.84 -11.21
C LEU A 64 -1.74 -23.08 -11.76
N ALA A 65 -1.99 -24.26 -11.21
CA ALA A 65 -1.31 -25.50 -11.62
C ALA A 65 -1.53 -25.84 -13.11
N ASP A 66 -2.66 -25.42 -13.68
CA ASP A 66 -2.99 -25.54 -15.11
C ASP A 66 -2.09 -24.67 -16.01
N LEU A 67 -1.48 -23.61 -15.46
CA LEU A 67 -0.65 -22.66 -16.19
C LEU A 67 0.87 -22.86 -15.93
N LEU A 68 1.23 -23.65 -14.91
CA LEU A 68 2.60 -23.85 -14.44
C LEU A 68 3.12 -25.25 -14.80
N THR A 69 3.61 -25.41 -16.02
CA THR A 69 4.16 -26.70 -16.47
C THR A 69 5.45 -27.07 -15.70
N PRO A 70 5.85 -28.36 -15.67
CA PRO A 70 7.11 -28.78 -15.07
C PRO A 70 8.33 -28.03 -15.62
N GLU A 71 8.35 -27.69 -16.91
CA GLU A 71 9.43 -26.93 -17.55
C GLU A 71 9.51 -25.49 -17.03
N LEU A 72 8.36 -24.84 -16.79
CA LEU A 72 8.31 -23.51 -16.17
C LEU A 72 8.76 -23.56 -14.71
N LEU A 73 8.36 -24.59 -13.97
CA LEU A 73 8.79 -24.78 -12.59
C LEU A 73 10.30 -25.04 -12.50
N ALA A 74 10.88 -25.76 -13.46
CA ALA A 74 12.33 -25.94 -13.54
C ALA A 74 13.08 -24.60 -13.76
N ARG A 75 12.47 -23.65 -14.48
CA ARG A 75 13.02 -22.30 -14.68
C ARG A 75 12.89 -21.39 -13.46
N ASN A 76 12.04 -21.72 -12.49
CA ASN A 76 11.79 -20.89 -11.30
C ASN A 76 13.06 -20.60 -10.48
N ASN A 77 14.03 -21.51 -10.52
CA ASN A 77 15.40 -21.38 -10.00
C ASN A 77 15.51 -20.74 -8.59
N PRO A 78 14.84 -21.27 -7.56
CA PRO A 78 14.79 -20.64 -6.24
C PRO A 78 16.17 -20.41 -5.60
N ASP A 79 17.13 -21.30 -5.84
CA ASP A 79 18.47 -21.22 -5.27
C ASP A 79 19.40 -20.26 -6.04
N GLY A 80 19.13 -20.02 -7.32
CA GLY A 80 19.99 -19.19 -8.17
C GLY A 80 19.65 -17.70 -8.19
N VAL A 81 18.42 -17.30 -7.82
CA VAL A 81 18.01 -15.88 -7.76
C VAL A 81 18.08 -15.25 -6.37
N GLY A 82 18.33 -16.02 -5.31
CA GLY A 82 18.43 -15.49 -3.95
C GLY A 82 17.12 -14.93 -3.38
N VAL A 83 15.98 -15.23 -4.02
CA VAL A 83 14.64 -14.85 -3.58
C VAL A 83 13.87 -16.08 -3.15
N ARG A 84 13.21 -16.00 -1.98
CA ARG A 84 12.37 -17.08 -1.46
C ARG A 84 11.25 -17.40 -2.45
N GLY A 85 11.12 -18.67 -2.83
CA GLY A 85 10.14 -19.13 -3.82
C GLY A 85 10.57 -18.90 -5.28
N GLY A 86 11.79 -18.42 -5.52
CA GLY A 86 12.31 -18.17 -6.86
C GLY A 86 11.58 -17.05 -7.60
N LEU A 87 11.67 -17.08 -8.92
CA LEU A 87 11.05 -16.08 -9.81
C LEU A 87 9.54 -15.96 -9.58
N PHE A 88 8.84 -17.09 -9.52
CA PHE A 88 7.40 -17.13 -9.27
C PHE A 88 7.04 -16.62 -7.88
N GLY A 89 7.82 -16.98 -6.85
CA GLY A 89 7.62 -16.44 -5.51
C GLY A 89 7.78 -14.92 -5.47
N TYR A 90 8.66 -14.37 -6.30
CA TYR A 90 8.81 -12.92 -6.43
C TYR A 90 7.63 -12.27 -7.16
N GLU A 91 7.06 -12.92 -8.17
CA GLU A 91 5.80 -12.47 -8.80
C GLU A 91 4.61 -12.53 -7.80
N VAL A 92 4.54 -13.55 -6.94
CA VAL A 92 3.54 -13.65 -5.84
C VAL A 92 3.70 -12.47 -4.87
N TYR A 93 4.93 -12.12 -4.49
CA TYR A 93 5.21 -10.94 -3.66
C TYR A 93 4.66 -9.65 -4.28
N PHE A 94 4.87 -9.44 -5.59
CA PHE A 94 4.35 -8.25 -6.27
C PHE A 94 2.84 -8.27 -6.44
N ALA A 95 2.24 -9.43 -6.72
CA ALA A 95 0.78 -9.58 -6.76
C ALA A 95 0.15 -9.18 -5.41
N ARG A 96 0.77 -9.56 -4.28
CA ARG A 96 0.37 -9.07 -2.95
C ARG A 96 0.52 -7.56 -2.82
N LYS A 97 1.61 -6.96 -3.34
CA LYS A 97 1.78 -5.50 -3.35
C LYS A 97 0.70 -4.77 -4.14
N VAL A 98 0.23 -5.33 -5.26
CA VAL A 98 -0.90 -4.76 -6.02
C VAL A 98 -2.15 -4.68 -5.15
N ILE A 99 -2.46 -5.76 -4.42
CA ILE A 99 -3.63 -5.82 -3.51
C ILE A 99 -3.50 -4.77 -2.40
N GLU A 100 -2.36 -4.76 -1.71
CA GLU A 100 -2.08 -3.83 -0.60
C GLU A 100 -2.22 -2.37 -1.06
N GLU A 101 -1.67 -2.03 -2.23
CA GLU A 101 -1.69 -0.67 -2.75
C GLU A 101 -3.06 -0.27 -3.32
N ARG A 102 -3.82 -1.19 -3.92
CA ARG A 102 -5.23 -0.95 -4.30
C ARG A 102 -6.07 -0.62 -3.07
N ALA A 103 -5.99 -1.43 -2.03
CA ALA A 103 -6.70 -1.17 -0.77
C ALA A 103 -6.23 0.15 -0.12
N ALA A 104 -4.93 0.49 -0.21
CA ALA A 104 -4.42 1.75 0.29
C ALA A 104 -4.96 2.96 -0.49
N ARG A 105 -5.03 2.88 -1.83
CA ARG A 105 -5.65 3.91 -2.67
C ARG A 105 -7.11 4.14 -2.29
N GLU A 106 -7.90 3.07 -2.16
CA GLU A 106 -9.31 3.17 -1.74
C GLU A 106 -9.45 3.85 -0.37
N ARG A 107 -8.59 3.52 0.61
CA ARG A 107 -8.60 4.19 1.93
C ARG A 107 -8.24 5.68 1.81
N ARG A 108 -7.25 6.03 0.97
CA ARG A 108 -6.85 7.42 0.72
C ARG A 108 -7.98 8.20 0.05
N ASP A 109 -8.65 7.62 -0.94
CA ASP A 109 -9.79 8.23 -1.64
C ASP A 109 -10.98 8.44 -0.70
N ALA A 110 -11.33 7.41 0.08
CA ALA A 110 -12.39 7.49 1.07
C ALA A 110 -12.07 8.54 2.17
N ALA A 111 -10.82 8.63 2.61
CA ALA A 111 -10.39 9.68 3.53
C ALA A 111 -10.44 11.07 2.89
N HIS A 112 -10.04 11.19 1.62
CA HIS A 112 -10.11 12.44 0.88
C HIS A 112 -11.55 12.93 0.74
N ALA A 113 -12.48 12.05 0.37
CA ALA A 113 -13.90 12.35 0.26
C ALA A 113 -14.51 12.79 1.60
N ARG A 114 -14.16 12.11 2.72
CA ARG A 114 -14.64 12.47 4.06
C ARG A 114 -14.08 13.79 4.58
N LEU A 115 -12.79 14.04 4.38
CA LEU A 115 -12.12 15.23 4.88
C LEU A 115 -12.45 16.48 4.05
N ALA A 116 -12.71 16.30 2.75
CA ALA A 116 -12.86 17.36 1.76
C ALA A 116 -11.79 18.46 1.97
N PRO A 117 -10.50 18.12 1.80
CA PRO A 117 -9.43 19.08 2.04
C PRO A 117 -9.48 20.20 1.00
N GLU A 118 -9.15 21.40 1.44
CA GLU A 118 -9.13 22.60 0.60
C GLU A 118 -7.80 23.33 0.82
N ALA A 119 -7.21 23.87 -0.24
CA ALA A 119 -6.04 24.74 -0.11
C ALA A 119 -6.40 25.97 0.73
N GLY A 120 -5.51 26.35 1.66
CA GLY A 120 -5.74 27.39 2.65
C GLY A 120 -6.43 26.91 3.94
N ARG A 121 -6.99 25.69 3.98
CA ARG A 121 -7.64 25.17 5.18
C ARG A 121 -6.63 24.88 6.28
N ASN A 122 -6.89 25.43 7.47
CA ASN A 122 -6.08 25.21 8.67
C ASN A 122 -6.64 24.07 9.52
N TYR A 123 -5.78 23.12 9.86
CA TYR A 123 -6.07 21.95 10.70
C TYR A 123 -5.49 22.07 12.12
N GLY A 124 -5.01 23.26 12.50
CA GLY A 124 -4.55 23.57 13.83
C GLY A 124 -3.25 22.87 14.21
N THR A 125 -3.28 22.07 15.28
CA THR A 125 -2.11 21.37 15.82
C THR A 125 -2.13 19.89 15.41
N LEU A 126 -1.06 19.45 14.76
CA LEU A 126 -0.85 18.04 14.39
C LEU A 126 0.41 17.49 15.10
N TYR A 127 0.43 16.18 15.33
CA TYR A 127 1.57 15.48 15.96
C TYR A 127 2.24 14.54 14.97
N ILE A 128 3.19 15.06 14.20
CA ILE A 128 3.87 14.31 13.15
C ILE A 128 5.15 13.71 13.72
N GLN A 129 5.30 12.38 13.65
CA GLN A 129 6.45 11.66 14.22
C GLN A 129 6.74 12.05 15.68
N ARG A 130 5.68 12.12 16.51
CA ARG A 130 5.73 12.56 17.92
C ARG A 130 6.14 14.02 18.14
N LYS A 131 6.37 14.81 17.09
CA LYS A 131 6.68 16.24 17.18
C LYS A 131 5.40 17.05 17.02
N ARG A 132 5.20 18.01 17.91
CA ARG A 132 4.08 18.96 17.83
C ARG A 132 4.36 19.98 16.73
N MET A 133 3.43 20.10 15.80
CA MET A 133 3.40 21.14 14.78
C MET A 133 2.13 21.97 14.92
N THR A 134 2.23 23.28 14.84
CA THR A 134 1.12 24.23 15.01
C THR A 134 0.84 25.00 13.74
N GLY A 135 -0.40 25.48 13.60
CA GLY A 135 -0.82 26.26 12.43
C GLY A 135 -0.68 25.47 11.13
N CYS A 136 -0.99 24.18 11.15
CA CYS A 136 -0.85 23.32 9.98
C CYS A 136 -1.92 23.69 8.94
N THR A 137 -1.51 24.23 7.80
CA THR A 137 -2.38 24.69 6.72
C THR A 137 -2.06 23.95 5.43
N VAL A 138 -3.08 23.49 4.72
CA VAL A 138 -2.90 22.90 3.37
C VAL A 138 -2.49 24.00 2.40
N THR A 139 -1.40 23.80 1.67
CA THR A 139 -0.91 24.75 0.67
C THR A 139 -1.26 24.33 -0.75
N SER A 140 -1.31 23.04 -1.03
CA SER A 140 -1.73 22.51 -2.33
C SER A 140 -2.23 21.06 -2.21
N ILE A 141 -2.97 20.64 -3.22
CA ILE A 141 -3.58 19.31 -3.33
C ILE A 141 -3.20 18.76 -4.72
N SER A 142 -2.66 17.54 -4.76
CA SER A 142 -2.31 16.83 -6.00
C SER A 142 -2.78 15.38 -5.89
N GLY A 143 -3.89 15.07 -6.55
CA GLY A 143 -4.61 13.80 -6.31
C GLY A 143 -4.96 13.66 -4.82
N THR A 144 -4.59 12.54 -4.21
CA THR A 144 -4.78 12.29 -2.77
C THR A 144 -3.66 12.84 -1.88
N ALA A 145 -2.62 13.43 -2.46
CA ALA A 145 -1.50 13.99 -1.71
C ALA A 145 -1.79 15.46 -1.35
N LEU A 146 -1.60 15.77 -0.07
CA LEU A 146 -1.85 17.07 0.53
C LEU A 146 -0.52 17.66 0.98
N SER A 147 -0.14 18.81 0.43
CA SER A 147 1.01 19.57 0.91
C SER A 147 0.58 20.55 1.98
N PHE A 148 1.40 20.67 3.02
CA PHE A 148 1.14 21.51 4.17
C PHE A 148 2.32 22.42 4.49
N THR A 149 2.01 23.53 5.14
CA THR A 149 2.97 24.27 5.96
C THR A 149 2.53 24.26 7.42
N GLY A 150 3.49 24.27 8.34
CA GLY A 150 3.22 24.36 9.77
C GLY A 150 4.47 24.75 10.54
N LYS A 151 4.30 25.13 11.81
CA LYS A 151 5.40 25.62 12.66
C LYS A 151 5.80 24.61 13.72
N ARG A 152 7.10 24.53 14.00
CA ARG A 152 7.65 23.89 15.20
C ARG A 152 8.57 24.92 15.88
N GLY A 153 8.06 25.52 16.95
CA GLY A 153 8.71 26.71 17.53
C GLY A 153 8.66 27.88 16.55
N SER A 154 9.80 28.52 16.31
CA SER A 154 9.94 29.63 15.36
C SER A 154 10.09 29.18 13.89
N VAL A 155 10.33 27.89 13.65
CA VAL A 155 10.67 27.37 12.31
C VAL A 155 9.42 26.90 11.58
N THR A 156 9.24 27.34 10.33
CA THR A 156 8.21 26.85 9.41
C THR A 156 8.74 25.65 8.62
N TYR A 157 7.93 24.61 8.53
CA TYR A 157 8.23 23.38 7.79
C TYR A 157 7.17 23.16 6.71
N THR A 158 7.62 22.67 5.55
CA THR A 158 6.77 22.13 4.50
C THR A 158 6.83 20.61 4.54
N PHE A 159 5.68 19.96 4.42
CA PHE A 159 5.59 18.50 4.44
C PHE A 159 4.38 18.04 3.65
N SER A 160 4.37 16.76 3.25
CA SER A 160 3.26 16.16 2.52
C SER A 160 2.66 15.02 3.31
N LEU A 161 1.33 14.89 3.28
CA LEU A 161 0.57 13.82 3.89
C LEU A 161 -0.44 13.28 2.88
N THR A 162 -0.83 12.02 3.01
CA THR A 162 -2.07 11.53 2.39
C THR A 162 -3.27 11.95 3.23
N ALA A 163 -4.46 11.97 2.62
CA ALA A 163 -5.71 12.20 3.36
C ALA A 163 -5.92 11.19 4.50
N GLU A 164 -5.56 9.92 4.28
CA GLU A 164 -5.61 8.86 5.31
C GLU A 164 -4.72 9.21 6.53
N GLN A 165 -3.50 9.67 6.28
CA GLN A 165 -2.58 10.09 7.35
C GLN A 165 -3.11 11.30 8.11
N LEU A 166 -3.66 12.30 7.40
CA LEU A 166 -4.27 13.47 8.03
C LEU A 166 -5.42 13.04 8.97
N GLU A 167 -6.29 12.14 8.52
CA GLU A 167 -7.40 11.65 9.33
C GLU A 167 -6.92 10.99 10.64
N GLY A 168 -5.88 10.15 10.55
CA GLY A 168 -5.24 9.55 11.73
C GLY A 168 -4.71 10.61 12.71
N LEU A 169 -4.00 11.61 12.20
CA LEU A 169 -3.44 12.69 13.02
C LEU A 169 -4.52 13.54 13.70
N LEU A 170 -5.66 13.75 13.04
CA LEU A 170 -6.79 14.49 13.63
C LEU A 170 -7.44 13.71 14.78
N ARG A 171 -7.62 12.40 14.61
CA ARG A 171 -8.08 11.52 15.71
C ARG A 171 -7.13 11.57 16.90
N ASP A 172 -5.83 11.44 16.65
CA ASP A 172 -4.81 11.51 17.71
C ASP A 172 -4.82 12.86 18.44
N ALA A 173 -5.00 13.96 17.71
CA ALA A 173 -5.08 15.29 18.29
C ALA A 173 -6.30 15.44 19.21
N GLN A 174 -7.45 14.88 18.83
CA GLN A 174 -8.67 14.86 19.66
C GLN A 174 -8.46 14.07 20.95
N VAL A 175 -7.88 12.87 20.86
CA VAL A 175 -7.58 12.02 22.04
C VAL A 175 -6.66 12.76 23.01
N ARG A 176 -5.59 13.38 22.51
CA ARG A 176 -4.65 14.17 23.34
C ARG A 176 -5.32 15.36 24.01
N LYS A 177 -6.21 16.06 23.28
CA LYS A 177 -6.98 17.18 23.84
C LYS A 177 -7.89 16.71 24.98
N ALA A 178 -8.57 15.58 24.82
CA ALA A 178 -9.41 14.98 25.85
C ALA A 178 -8.60 14.57 27.09
N GLN A 179 -7.45 13.91 26.90
CA GLN A 179 -6.54 13.54 27.99
C GLN A 179 -6.01 14.76 28.76
N ALA A 180 -5.63 15.82 28.04
CA ALA A 180 -5.17 17.06 28.65
C ALA A 180 -6.28 17.76 29.46
N ALA A 181 -7.53 17.74 28.96
CA ALA A 181 -8.68 18.26 29.68
C ALA A 181 -8.95 17.48 30.97
N ALA A 182 -8.98 16.14 30.89
CA ALA A 182 -9.19 15.27 32.05
C ALA A 182 -8.11 15.46 33.14
N LYS A 183 -6.84 15.63 32.74
CA LYS A 183 -5.75 15.93 33.68
C LYS A 183 -5.93 17.27 34.38
N ARG A 184 -6.43 18.29 33.69
CA ARG A 184 -6.70 19.62 34.28
C ARG A 184 -7.85 19.56 35.29
N THR A 185 -8.93 18.84 34.97
CA THR A 185 -10.06 18.67 35.88
C THR A 185 -9.70 17.90 37.15
N ARG A 186 -8.77 16.92 37.07
CA ARG A 186 -8.28 16.20 38.27
C ARG A 186 -7.31 17.00 39.14
N ALA A 187 -6.77 18.10 38.63
CA ALA A 187 -5.81 18.95 39.33
C ALA A 187 -6.47 20.21 39.92
N ALA A 188 -7.77 20.41 39.68
CA ALA A 188 -8.61 21.45 40.26
C ALA A 188 -9.50 20.84 41.35
#